data_AF-A0AAJ6XDU0-F1
#
_entry.id   AF-A0AAJ6XDU0-F1
#
_cell.length_a   1.000
_cell.length_b   1.000
_cell.length_c   1.000
_cell.angle_alpha   90.00
_cell.angle_beta   90.00
_cell.angle_gamma   90.00
#
_symmetry.space_group_name_H-M   'P 1'
#
loop_
_entity.id
_entity.type
_entity.pdbx_description
1 polymer ?
#
loop_
_entity_poly.entity_id
_entity_poly.type
_entity_poly.pdbx_seq_one_letter_code
_entity_poly.pdbx_strand_id
1 'polypeptide(L)'
;MSVTAEVLAKFWLAQQRDTRCGAPLSNSPLFVRAMFANTTKTARMMVVCRCSVGDQIFSVTPSTNYEFDYLGQSTKGDLNLNFDHLDAFGMDGPATLQGPIEEVAMKEAEEAKDLLNDLGISSPSSARNSSRGIFCSRTLNLRSISAIGYDMDYTLIHYNVKAWEGRAYDYCLGNLRSMGFPVDGLAFDPDLVIRGLVIDKEKGNLVKADRFGYVKRAMHGTRMLSTQDVSEMYGRELVDLRKENRWVFLNTLFSVSEAVAYMQMVVRYDEGAISAEICPPDYRGLYKAVGKALFRAHVEGQLKSEIMSKPELFVEPDPELPLALLDQKEAGKKLLLITNSDYHYTDKMMKHSFNRFLPNDMGWRDLFDIVSMPYLSALLHGK
;
A
#
# COMPACT_ATOMS: atom_id res chain seq x y z
N MET A 1 12.08 -3.30 21.50
CA MET A 1 11.26 -2.07 21.49
C MET A 1 12.14 -0.94 21.99
N SER A 2 11.95 0.31 21.53
CA SER A 2 12.83 1.42 21.95
C SER A 2 12.45 1.95 23.34
N VAL A 3 13.47 2.28 24.14
CA VAL A 3 13.32 2.88 25.49
C VAL A 3 12.55 4.21 25.44
N THR A 4 12.63 4.93 24.32
CA THR A 4 11.88 6.19 24.09
C THR A 4 10.36 6.03 24.22
N ALA A 5 9.80 4.87 23.88
CA ALA A 5 8.36 4.62 24.01
C ALA A 5 7.90 4.47 25.48
N GLU A 6 8.75 3.91 26.36
CA GLU A 6 8.42 3.78 27.79
C GLU A 6 8.41 5.12 28.52
N VAL A 7 9.31 6.05 28.15
CA VAL A 7 9.39 7.38 28.77
C VAL A 7 8.13 8.19 28.45
N LEU A 8 7.70 8.20 27.18
CA LEU A 8 6.49 8.90 26.75
C LEU A 8 5.22 8.30 27.37
N ALA A 9 5.12 6.97 27.45
CA ALA A 9 4.00 6.29 28.10
C ALA A 9 3.88 6.64 29.59
N LYS A 10 5.02 6.73 30.31
CA LYS A 10 5.08 7.13 31.72
C LYS A 10 4.69 8.59 31.93
N PHE A 11 5.05 9.49 31.00
CA PHE A 11 4.67 10.90 31.04
C PHE A 11 3.15 11.09 30.85
N TRP A 12 2.56 10.41 29.86
CA TRP A 12 1.13 10.50 29.57
C TRP A 12 0.25 9.92 30.69
N LEU A 13 0.68 8.81 31.31
CA LEU A 13 0.00 8.22 32.46
C LEU A 13 0.10 9.05 33.75
N ALA A 14 1.06 9.97 33.86
CA ALA A 14 1.14 10.91 34.97
C ALA A 14 0.07 12.01 34.86
N GLN A 15 -0.08 12.63 33.69
CA GLN A 15 -1.02 13.75 33.48
C GLN A 15 -2.50 13.34 33.65
N GLN A 16 -2.87 12.07 33.46
CA GLN A 16 -4.26 11.62 33.62
C GLN A 16 -4.74 11.45 35.06
N ARG A 17 -3.90 11.67 36.09
CA ARG A 17 -4.27 11.43 37.49
C ARG A 17 -4.79 12.64 38.27
N ASP A 18 -4.53 13.87 37.82
CA ASP A 18 -4.81 15.08 38.62
C ASP A 18 -6.18 15.76 38.35
N THR A 19 -7.03 15.20 37.48
CA THR A 19 -8.34 15.79 37.14
C THR A 19 -9.53 14.85 37.38
N ARG A 20 -9.83 14.54 38.65
CA ARG A 20 -11.16 14.04 39.04
C ARG A 20 -11.47 14.25 40.54
N CYS A 21 -12.07 15.39 40.89
CA CYS A 21 -12.68 15.61 42.22
C CYS A 21 -14.11 15.06 42.26
N GLY A 22 -14.45 14.29 43.29
CA GLY A 22 -15.79 13.72 43.48
C GLY A 22 -15.78 12.51 44.43
N ALA A 23 -15.99 12.78 45.72
CA ALA A 23 -16.05 11.79 46.81
C ALA A 23 -17.48 11.80 47.44
N PRO A 24 -17.81 10.98 48.47
CA PRO A 24 -17.01 9.94 49.13
C PRO A 24 -17.76 8.59 49.32
N LEU A 25 -17.07 7.56 49.84
CA LEU A 25 -17.49 6.88 51.09
C LEU A 25 -16.40 5.92 51.63
N SER A 26 -16.56 5.53 52.89
CA SER A 26 -15.55 4.93 53.76
C SER A 26 -15.33 3.42 53.58
N ASN A 27 -14.06 2.97 53.62
CA ASN A 27 -13.53 2.35 54.85
C ASN A 27 -12.00 2.16 54.85
N SER A 28 -11.46 1.93 56.05
CA SER A 28 -10.03 2.00 56.41
C SER A 28 -9.40 0.60 56.64
N PRO A 29 -8.16 0.48 57.16
CA PRO A 29 -6.91 0.74 56.45
C PRO A 29 -5.92 -0.45 56.56
N LEU A 30 -4.73 -0.36 55.95
CA LEU A 30 -3.55 -1.08 56.47
C LEU A 30 -2.21 -0.39 56.11
N PHE A 31 -1.30 -0.48 57.07
CA PHE A 31 0.10 -0.03 57.13
C PHE A 31 0.96 -0.53 55.92
N VAL A 32 2.16 0.02 55.59
CA VAL A 32 3.30 0.37 56.45
C VAL A 32 4.16 1.55 55.91
N ARG A 33 4.32 2.59 56.75
CA ARG A 33 5.55 3.36 57.12
C ARG A 33 6.59 3.80 56.05
N ALA A 34 6.87 5.11 56.04
CA ALA A 34 7.92 5.78 55.24
C ALA A 34 9.31 5.82 55.91
N MET A 35 10.33 6.33 55.19
CA MET A 35 11.54 6.96 55.75
C MET A 35 12.24 7.95 54.78
N PHE A 36 12.40 9.22 55.21
CA PHE A 36 13.48 10.23 54.98
C PHE A 36 14.03 10.52 53.54
N ALA A 37 14.42 11.75 53.15
CA ALA A 37 14.26 13.10 53.73
C ALA A 37 14.59 14.25 52.73
N ASN A 38 14.16 15.47 53.09
CA ASN A 38 14.69 16.83 52.82
C ASN A 38 15.92 17.01 51.89
N THR A 39 16.04 18.09 51.09
CA THR A 39 15.35 19.41 51.09
C THR A 39 15.22 19.95 49.62
N THR A 40 15.05 21.23 49.23
CA THR A 40 15.32 22.56 49.84
C THR A 40 14.49 23.71 49.20
N LYS A 41 14.10 24.69 50.04
CA LYS A 41 13.71 26.09 49.74
C LYS A 41 12.45 26.40 48.89
N THR A 42 11.67 27.33 49.44
CA THR A 42 10.42 27.89 48.94
C THR A 42 10.62 29.16 48.09
N ALA A 43 9.65 29.42 47.21
CA ALA A 43 9.15 30.77 46.96
C ALA A 43 7.61 30.70 46.97
N ARG A 44 6.94 31.70 47.56
CA ARG A 44 5.47 31.73 47.71
C ARG A 44 4.99 33.13 47.37
N MET A 45 4.17 33.27 46.33
CA MET A 45 3.55 34.53 45.95
C MET A 45 2.06 34.30 45.70
N MET A 46 1.23 35.23 46.17
CA MET A 46 -0.21 35.04 46.31
C MET A 46 -0.89 36.37 46.06
N VAL A 47 -1.52 36.54 44.89
CA VAL A 47 -2.18 37.80 44.51
C VAL A 47 -3.60 37.52 43.98
N VAL A 48 -4.56 37.82 44.84
CA VAL A 48 -5.89 38.39 44.58
C VAL A 48 -6.49 38.19 43.17
N CYS A 49 -7.57 37.42 43.10
CA CYS A 49 -8.52 37.48 41.99
C CYS A 49 -9.39 38.76 42.08
N ARG A 50 -9.60 39.43 40.95
CA ARG A 50 -10.69 40.42 40.75
C ARG A 50 -11.32 40.19 39.39
N CYS A 51 -12.55 39.68 39.37
CA CYS A 51 -13.37 39.67 38.17
C CYS A 51 -14.09 41.02 38.03
N SER A 52 -14.00 41.62 36.86
CA SER A 52 -14.90 42.68 36.38
C SER A 52 -15.18 42.41 34.91
N VAL A 53 -16.43 42.05 34.61
CA VAL A 53 -16.87 41.70 33.25
C VAL A 53 -17.05 42.98 32.43
N GLY A 54 -16.54 42.96 31.19
CA GLY A 54 -16.86 43.91 30.12
C GLY A 54 -16.87 43.13 28.81
N ASP A 55 -17.92 43.32 28.00
CA ASP A 55 -18.14 42.54 26.79
C ASP A 55 -17.19 42.92 25.63
N GLN A 56 -17.26 42.14 24.54
CA GLN A 56 -16.49 42.26 23.29
C GLN A 56 -15.08 41.64 23.30
N ILE A 57 -15.03 40.30 23.34
CA ILE A 57 -13.83 39.49 23.03
C ILE A 57 -13.89 38.90 21.60
N PHE A 58 -15.04 38.97 20.92
CA PHE A 58 -15.27 38.28 19.64
C PHE A 58 -15.82 39.22 18.55
N SER A 59 -15.19 39.19 17.39
CA SER A 59 -15.67 39.77 16.12
C SER A 59 -15.63 38.69 15.02
N VAL A 60 -16.29 38.93 13.88
CA VAL A 60 -16.39 37.95 12.78
C VAL A 60 -15.62 38.46 11.56
N THR A 61 -14.51 37.81 11.24
CA THR A 61 -13.64 38.17 10.09
C THR A 61 -14.29 37.79 8.74
N PRO A 62 -14.16 38.62 7.69
CA PRO A 62 -14.68 38.34 6.34
C PRO A 62 -14.04 37.16 5.60
N SER A 63 -14.68 36.70 4.53
CA SER A 63 -14.38 35.45 3.82
C SER A 63 -13.34 35.58 2.69
N THR A 64 -12.10 35.97 3.02
CA THR A 64 -10.95 35.94 2.09
C THR A 64 -9.66 35.54 2.82
N ASN A 65 -8.93 34.59 2.24
CA ASN A 65 -7.76 33.86 2.75
C ASN A 65 -8.08 32.70 3.71
N TYR A 66 -7.14 31.76 3.81
CA TYR A 66 -7.37 30.35 4.08
C TYR A 66 -6.42 29.81 5.15
N GLU A 67 -6.79 28.67 5.77
CA GLU A 67 -5.82 27.63 6.10
C GLU A 67 -6.49 26.25 6.18
N PHE A 68 -5.74 25.20 5.87
CA PHE A 68 -6.15 23.80 5.89
C PHE A 68 -5.04 22.95 6.52
N ASP A 69 -5.40 21.90 7.27
CA ASP A 69 -4.45 21.00 7.93
C ASP A 69 -3.73 20.05 6.96
N TYR A 70 -2.85 19.18 7.51
CA TYR A 70 -2.11 18.15 6.77
C TYR A 70 -2.99 17.07 6.08
N LEU A 71 -4.31 17.09 6.29
CA LEU A 71 -5.31 16.26 5.61
C LEU A 71 -6.19 17.06 4.64
N GLY A 72 -6.04 18.38 4.57
CA GLY A 72 -6.86 19.28 3.77
C GLY A 72 -8.16 19.72 4.44
N GLN A 73 -8.21 19.84 5.77
CA GLN A 73 -9.40 20.30 6.52
C GLN A 73 -9.22 21.72 7.08
N SER A 74 -10.20 22.59 6.88
CA SER A 74 -10.12 23.98 7.36
C SER A 74 -10.27 24.07 8.88
N THR A 75 -9.37 24.81 9.53
CA THR A 75 -9.14 24.83 10.99
C THR A 75 -10.15 25.66 11.78
N LYS A 76 -11.41 25.74 11.35
CA LYS A 76 -12.39 26.70 11.87
C LYS A 76 -13.16 26.21 13.10
N GLY A 77 -12.90 26.87 14.23
CA GLY A 77 -13.73 26.87 15.45
C GLY A 77 -13.11 26.09 16.62
N ASP A 78 -13.11 26.59 17.86
CA ASP A 78 -13.50 27.91 18.39
C ASP A 78 -12.54 28.28 19.54
N LEU A 79 -12.42 29.58 19.85
CA LEU A 79 -11.43 30.22 20.74
C LEU A 79 -10.01 30.33 20.15
N ASN A 80 -9.64 31.55 19.75
CA ASN A 80 -8.25 32.02 19.69
C ASN A 80 -8.19 33.46 20.22
N LEU A 81 -7.05 33.84 20.81
CA LEU A 81 -6.84 35.15 21.42
C LEU A 81 -6.35 36.16 20.38
N ASN A 82 -6.66 37.45 20.60
CA ASN A 82 -6.22 38.52 19.70
C ASN A 82 -4.72 38.80 19.86
N PHE A 83 -4.01 38.89 18.73
CA PHE A 83 -2.58 39.20 18.60
C PHE A 83 -2.31 40.34 17.60
N ASP A 84 -3.13 41.41 17.63
CA ASP A 84 -2.92 42.70 16.93
C ASP A 84 -1.62 43.43 17.37
N HIS A 85 -0.44 42.81 17.22
CA HIS A 85 0.86 43.40 17.59
C HIS A 85 2.09 42.89 16.81
N LEU A 86 1.90 42.31 15.61
CA LEU A 86 3.02 41.92 14.72
C LEU A 86 2.92 42.48 13.28
N ASP A 87 2.26 43.63 13.11
CA ASP A 87 2.41 44.46 11.90
C ASP A 87 3.80 45.11 11.83
N ALA A 88 4.82 44.33 11.47
CA ALA A 88 6.14 44.81 11.13
C ALA A 88 6.86 43.86 10.14
N PHE A 89 7.51 44.44 9.12
CA PHE A 89 8.39 43.75 8.15
C PHE A 89 7.74 42.75 7.17
N GLY A 90 6.79 43.22 6.35
CA GLY A 90 6.45 42.55 5.09
C GLY A 90 7.45 42.87 3.96
N MET A 91 7.61 41.95 3.01
CA MET A 91 8.19 42.15 1.67
C MET A 91 7.62 41.10 0.69
N ASP A 92 7.34 41.51 -0.55
CA ASP A 92 6.78 40.63 -1.60
C ASP A 92 7.85 39.84 -2.36
N GLY A 93 7.54 38.59 -2.75
CA GLY A 93 8.36 37.80 -3.67
C GLY A 93 7.88 36.35 -3.86
N PRO A 94 7.98 35.75 -5.06
CA PRO A 94 7.51 34.39 -5.31
C PRO A 94 8.54 33.35 -4.85
N ALA A 95 8.14 32.43 -3.95
CA ALA A 95 9.02 31.43 -3.37
C ALA A 95 8.50 29.99 -3.54
N THR A 96 9.44 29.03 -3.50
CA THR A 96 9.23 27.59 -3.58
C THR A 96 8.49 27.01 -2.35
N LEU A 97 7.94 25.79 -2.51
CA LEU A 97 7.46 24.96 -1.40
C LEU A 97 8.66 24.54 -0.52
N GLN A 98 8.99 25.39 0.46
CA GLN A 98 10.08 25.17 1.39
C GLN A 98 9.82 25.98 2.67
N GLY A 99 8.97 25.45 3.55
CA GLY A 99 8.62 26.11 4.81
C GLY A 99 9.78 26.07 5.82
N PRO A 100 9.88 27.04 6.76
CA PRO A 100 10.95 27.05 7.77
C PRO A 100 11.01 25.77 8.62
N ILE A 101 9.86 25.12 8.83
CA ILE A 101 9.77 23.84 9.56
C ILE A 101 10.32 22.68 8.73
N GLU A 102 10.14 22.69 7.41
CA GLU A 102 10.67 21.66 6.50
C GLU A 102 12.18 21.79 6.34
N GLU A 103 12.68 23.03 6.25
CA GLU A 103 14.11 23.33 6.19
C GLU A 103 14.83 22.95 7.51
N VAL A 104 14.22 23.27 8.66
CA VAL A 104 14.70 22.78 9.98
C VAL A 104 14.65 21.25 10.07
N ALA A 105 13.57 20.61 9.62
CA ALA A 105 13.45 19.15 9.67
C ALA A 105 14.43 18.42 8.75
N MET A 106 14.75 18.97 7.57
CA MET A 106 15.83 18.45 6.72
C MET A 106 17.19 18.64 7.41
N LYS A 107 17.45 19.80 8.00
CA LYS A 107 18.71 20.10 8.68
C LYS A 107 18.96 19.24 9.91
N GLU A 108 17.95 19.04 10.77
CA GLU A 108 18.03 18.09 11.89
C GLU A 108 18.23 16.64 11.39
N ALA A 109 17.64 16.26 10.25
CA ALA A 109 17.84 14.94 9.66
C ALA A 109 19.24 14.74 9.06
N GLU A 110 19.90 15.78 8.54
CA GLU A 110 21.31 15.73 8.14
C GLU A 110 22.25 15.73 9.36
N GLU A 111 22.06 16.64 10.33
CA GLU A 111 22.87 16.68 11.55
C GLU A 111 22.81 15.35 12.33
N ALA A 112 21.63 14.71 12.42
CA ALA A 112 21.47 13.40 13.03
C ALA A 112 22.09 12.24 12.20
N LYS A 113 22.14 12.37 10.87
CA LYS A 113 22.74 11.40 9.96
C LYS A 113 24.26 11.46 10.03
N ASP A 114 24.84 12.65 10.12
CA ASP A 114 26.29 12.82 10.20
C ASP A 114 26.82 12.44 11.60
N LEU A 115 26.08 12.73 12.67
CA LEU A 115 26.34 12.17 14.01
C LEU A 115 26.36 10.63 14.03
N LEU A 116 25.50 9.96 13.26
CA LEU A 116 25.51 8.49 13.14
C LEU A 116 26.74 7.99 12.35
N ASN A 117 27.16 8.72 11.31
CA ASN A 117 28.35 8.41 10.52
C ASN A 117 29.63 8.54 11.37
N ASP A 118 29.80 9.65 12.08
CA ASP A 118 30.96 9.93 12.95
C ASP A 118 31.10 8.93 14.11
N LEU A 119 29.97 8.44 14.64
CA LEU A 119 29.95 7.38 15.66
C LEU A 119 30.21 5.97 15.09
N GLY A 120 30.40 5.83 13.77
CA GLY A 120 30.56 4.54 13.08
C GLY A 120 29.29 3.66 13.12
N ILE A 121 28.15 4.23 13.50
CA ILE A 121 26.88 3.50 13.64
C ILE A 121 26.28 3.37 12.25
N SER A 122 26.52 2.22 11.61
CA SER A 122 25.90 1.84 10.34
C SER A 122 24.39 2.10 10.39
N SER A 123 23.93 3.11 9.65
CA SER A 123 22.58 3.65 9.79
C SER A 123 21.53 2.55 9.50
N PRO A 124 20.43 2.45 10.28
CA PRO A 124 19.42 1.40 10.05
C PRO A 124 18.74 1.43 8.67
N SER A 125 18.89 2.54 7.93
CA SER A 125 18.52 2.67 6.52
C SER A 125 19.38 1.81 5.58
N SER A 126 20.68 1.61 5.87
CA SER A 126 21.56 0.75 5.05
C SER A 126 21.00 -0.67 4.88
N ALA A 127 20.56 -1.28 5.97
CA ALA A 127 19.92 -2.60 5.96
C ALA A 127 18.50 -2.59 5.35
N ARG A 128 17.75 -1.49 5.50
CA ARG A 128 16.41 -1.33 4.89
C ARG A 128 16.46 -1.11 3.37
N ASN A 129 17.57 -0.59 2.86
CA ASN A 129 17.76 -0.27 1.45
C ASN A 129 18.45 -1.41 0.67
N SER A 130 18.74 -2.54 1.31
CA SER A 130 19.26 -3.73 0.61
C SER A 130 18.16 -4.37 -0.25
N SER A 131 18.42 -4.50 -1.55
CA SER A 131 17.55 -5.21 -2.51
C SER A 131 17.39 -6.70 -2.17
N ARG A 132 18.32 -7.29 -1.42
CA ARG A 132 18.28 -8.66 -0.88
C ARG A 132 17.81 -8.71 0.59
N GLY A 133 17.26 -7.62 1.13
CA GLY A 133 16.88 -7.50 2.54
C GLY A 133 15.62 -8.30 2.92
N ILE A 134 15.72 -9.11 3.98
CA ILE A 134 14.59 -9.91 4.51
C ILE A 134 13.88 -9.14 5.64
N PHE A 135 12.61 -8.78 5.42
CA PHE A 135 11.79 -8.03 6.39
C PHE A 135 10.96 -8.95 7.29
N CYS A 136 11.31 -9.03 8.58
CA CYS A 136 10.65 -9.92 9.55
C CYS A 136 9.45 -9.25 10.26
N SER A 137 8.21 -9.57 9.84
CA SER A 137 7.00 -9.15 10.57
C SER A 137 6.73 -9.96 11.85
N ARG A 138 7.27 -11.18 11.94
CA ARG A 138 7.19 -12.11 13.07
C ARG A 138 8.50 -12.90 13.15
N THR A 139 8.88 -13.36 14.33
CA THR A 139 10.07 -14.22 14.52
C THR A 139 9.86 -15.57 13.84
N LEU A 140 10.80 -15.96 12.98
CA LEU A 140 10.82 -17.25 12.29
C LEU A 140 12.20 -17.89 12.46
N ASN A 141 12.26 -19.09 13.03
CA ASN A 141 13.52 -19.84 13.17
C ASN A 141 13.70 -20.80 11.99
N LEU A 142 14.51 -20.39 11.00
CA LEU A 142 14.80 -21.21 9.81
C LEU A 142 15.52 -22.53 10.15
N ARG A 143 16.16 -22.67 11.33
CA ARG A 143 16.73 -23.95 11.76
C ARG A 143 15.65 -25.01 12.00
N SER A 144 14.52 -24.65 12.60
CA SER A 144 13.41 -25.57 12.88
C SER A 144 12.49 -25.86 11.68
N ILE A 145 12.59 -25.09 10.60
CA ILE A 145 11.86 -25.37 9.35
C ILE A 145 12.49 -26.60 8.67
N SER A 146 11.70 -27.63 8.42
CA SER A 146 12.16 -28.88 7.77
C SER A 146 11.86 -28.92 6.26
N ALA A 147 10.88 -28.14 5.82
CA ALA A 147 10.44 -28.08 4.42
C ALA A 147 10.01 -26.65 4.05
N ILE A 148 10.26 -26.25 2.81
CA ILE A 148 9.95 -24.92 2.27
C ILE A 148 9.20 -25.11 0.95
N GLY A 149 7.99 -24.54 0.87
CA GLY A 149 7.16 -24.55 -0.33
C GLY A 149 7.24 -23.22 -1.07
N TYR A 150 7.43 -23.30 -2.38
CA TYR A 150 7.50 -22.17 -3.30
C TYR A 150 6.37 -22.23 -4.33
N ASP A 151 5.75 -21.09 -4.62
CA ASP A 151 5.04 -20.91 -5.89
C ASP A 151 6.06 -20.64 -7.01
N MET A 152 5.68 -20.89 -8.26
CA MET A 152 6.49 -20.57 -9.42
C MET A 152 6.31 -19.11 -9.83
N ASP A 153 5.07 -18.74 -10.16
CA ASP A 153 4.78 -17.50 -10.88
C ASP A 153 4.91 -16.29 -9.95
N TYR A 154 5.80 -15.34 -10.30
CA TYR A 154 6.14 -14.16 -9.50
C TYR A 154 6.65 -14.46 -8.07
N THR A 155 7.15 -15.69 -7.84
CA THR A 155 7.81 -16.12 -6.59
C THR A 155 9.17 -16.78 -6.87
N LEU A 156 9.27 -17.61 -7.91
CA LEU A 156 10.52 -18.14 -8.44
C LEU A 156 10.84 -17.67 -9.86
N ILE A 157 9.83 -17.22 -10.60
CA ILE A 157 9.99 -16.62 -11.93
C ILE A 157 9.47 -15.19 -11.84
N HIS A 158 10.40 -14.24 -11.83
CA HIS A 158 10.08 -12.82 -11.94
C HIS A 158 9.78 -12.50 -13.41
N TYR A 159 8.63 -11.91 -13.68
CA TYR A 159 8.26 -11.49 -15.03
C TYR A 159 8.37 -9.98 -15.17
N ASN A 160 8.83 -9.54 -16.34
CA ASN A 160 8.80 -8.14 -16.74
C ASN A 160 7.34 -7.68 -16.81
N VAL A 161 6.89 -6.98 -15.77
CA VAL A 161 5.49 -6.58 -15.59
C VAL A 161 5.01 -5.70 -16.75
N LYS A 162 5.86 -4.81 -17.28
CA LYS A 162 5.47 -3.90 -18.37
C LYS A 162 5.28 -4.67 -19.69
N ALA A 163 6.10 -5.68 -19.97
CA ALA A 163 5.93 -6.57 -21.12
C ALA A 163 4.73 -7.51 -20.97
N TRP A 164 4.57 -8.15 -19.80
CA TRP A 164 3.50 -9.11 -19.54
C TRP A 164 2.12 -8.45 -19.55
N GLU A 165 1.91 -7.43 -18.73
CA GLU A 165 0.63 -6.75 -18.60
C GLU A 165 0.28 -5.96 -19.87
N GLY A 166 1.27 -5.37 -20.56
CA GLY A 166 1.06 -4.72 -21.86
C GLY A 166 0.44 -5.67 -22.89
N ARG A 167 0.97 -6.90 -23.01
CA ARG A 167 0.40 -7.91 -23.93
C ARG A 167 -0.97 -8.43 -23.47
N ALA A 168 -1.17 -8.64 -22.17
CA ALA A 168 -2.49 -9.03 -21.63
C ALA A 168 -3.56 -7.95 -21.89
N TYR A 169 -3.19 -6.68 -21.76
CA TYR A 169 -4.01 -5.51 -22.10
C TYR A 169 -4.29 -5.43 -23.61
N ASP A 170 -3.31 -5.66 -24.49
CA ASP A 170 -3.50 -5.70 -25.95
C ASP A 170 -4.58 -6.73 -26.35
N TYR A 171 -4.49 -7.95 -25.80
CA TYR A 171 -5.49 -9.00 -26.02
C TYR A 171 -6.86 -8.59 -25.46
N CYS A 172 -6.92 -7.91 -24.31
CA CYS A 172 -8.15 -7.39 -23.74
C CYS A 172 -8.80 -6.34 -24.66
N LEU A 173 -8.05 -5.34 -25.14
CA LEU A 173 -8.57 -4.33 -26.08
C LEU A 173 -9.01 -4.96 -27.41
N GLY A 174 -8.26 -5.92 -27.96
CA GLY A 174 -8.67 -6.66 -29.16
C GLY A 174 -9.99 -7.39 -28.98
N ASN A 175 -10.18 -8.04 -27.83
CA ASN A 175 -11.43 -8.73 -27.49
C ASN A 175 -12.58 -7.74 -27.23
N LEU A 176 -12.34 -6.61 -26.57
CA LEU A 176 -13.33 -5.53 -26.40
C LEU A 176 -13.75 -4.91 -27.74
N ARG A 177 -12.79 -4.66 -28.66
CA ARG A 177 -13.07 -4.22 -30.04
C ARG A 177 -13.97 -5.23 -30.77
N SER A 178 -13.70 -6.53 -30.64
CA SER A 178 -14.55 -7.60 -31.21
C SER A 178 -15.96 -7.66 -30.61
N MET A 179 -16.18 -7.02 -29.46
CA MET A 179 -17.47 -6.88 -28.78
C MET A 179 -18.13 -5.52 -29.07
N GLY A 180 -17.55 -4.68 -29.92
CA GLY A 180 -18.07 -3.37 -30.32
C GLY A 180 -17.70 -2.20 -29.39
N PHE A 181 -16.86 -2.42 -28.37
CA PHE A 181 -16.49 -1.35 -27.43
C PHE A 181 -15.56 -0.30 -28.09
N PRO A 182 -15.73 1.00 -27.77
CA PRO A 182 -14.91 2.09 -28.29
C PRO A 182 -13.52 2.10 -27.62
N VAL A 183 -12.60 1.27 -28.11
CA VAL A 183 -11.23 1.14 -27.57
C VAL A 183 -10.17 1.98 -28.30
N ASP A 184 -10.53 2.68 -29.38
CA ASP A 184 -9.56 3.45 -30.16
C ASP A 184 -8.95 4.61 -29.38
N GLY A 185 -7.66 4.87 -29.61
CA GLY A 185 -6.87 5.87 -28.88
C GLY A 185 -6.51 5.49 -27.43
N LEU A 186 -6.84 4.28 -26.96
CA LEU A 186 -6.38 3.78 -25.66
C LEU A 186 -5.03 3.07 -25.79
N ALA A 187 -4.23 3.16 -24.72
CA ALA A 187 -2.92 2.51 -24.59
C ALA A 187 -2.69 2.05 -23.14
N PHE A 188 -1.83 1.05 -22.96
CA PHE A 188 -1.47 0.55 -21.63
C PHE A 188 -0.60 1.57 -20.89
N ASP A 189 -1.06 2.02 -19.73
CA ASP A 189 -0.25 2.76 -18.77
C ASP A 189 0.08 1.85 -17.57
N PRO A 190 1.34 1.39 -17.43
CA PRO A 190 1.75 0.51 -16.33
C PRO A 190 1.88 1.24 -14.99
N ASP A 191 1.94 2.58 -14.99
CA ASP A 191 2.20 3.38 -13.79
C ASP A 191 0.88 3.98 -13.23
N LEU A 192 -0.24 3.88 -13.97
CA LEU A 192 -1.61 4.22 -13.54
C LEU A 192 -2.15 3.35 -12.38
N VAL A 193 -1.77 2.07 -12.32
CA VAL A 193 -2.32 1.09 -11.36
C VAL A 193 -1.22 0.28 -10.70
N ILE A 194 -1.27 0.20 -9.36
CA ILE A 194 -0.40 -0.68 -8.57
C ILE A 194 -1.18 -1.84 -7.94
N ARG A 195 -0.49 -2.97 -7.74
CA ARG A 195 -1.02 -4.14 -7.01
C ARG A 195 -1.43 -3.75 -5.59
N GLY A 196 -2.50 -4.37 -5.08
CA GLY A 196 -3.02 -4.11 -3.74
C GLY A 196 -4.00 -2.91 -3.63
N LEU A 197 -4.37 -2.29 -4.75
CA LEU A 197 -5.57 -1.43 -4.82
C LEU A 197 -6.84 -2.29 -4.89
N VAL A 198 -8.01 -1.65 -4.80
CA VAL A 198 -9.32 -2.31 -4.86
C VAL A 198 -10.22 -1.58 -5.86
N ILE A 199 -10.90 -2.31 -6.73
CA ILE A 199 -11.96 -1.75 -7.61
C ILE A 199 -13.28 -1.68 -6.85
N ASP A 200 -13.97 -0.54 -6.95
CA ASP A 200 -15.39 -0.37 -6.65
C ASP A 200 -16.23 -0.52 -7.92
N LYS A 201 -16.95 -1.65 -8.03
CA LYS A 201 -17.85 -1.91 -9.16
C LYS A 201 -19.19 -1.20 -9.07
N GLU A 202 -19.56 -0.59 -7.93
CA GLU A 202 -20.78 0.23 -7.84
C GLU A 202 -20.56 1.67 -8.29
N LYS A 203 -19.32 2.19 -8.20
CA LYS A 203 -19.01 3.61 -8.41
C LYS A 203 -17.97 3.89 -9.51
N GLY A 204 -17.54 2.89 -10.27
CA GLY A 204 -16.57 3.09 -11.36
C GLY A 204 -15.17 3.47 -10.89
N ASN A 205 -14.79 3.11 -9.66
CA ASN A 205 -13.59 3.64 -9.00
C ASN A 205 -12.50 2.60 -8.76
N LEU A 206 -11.27 3.09 -8.64
CA LEU A 206 -10.13 2.39 -8.07
C LEU A 206 -9.76 3.08 -6.75
N VAL A 207 -9.73 2.34 -5.64
CA VAL A 207 -9.57 2.87 -4.29
C VAL A 207 -8.32 2.32 -3.59
N LYS A 208 -7.69 3.16 -2.76
CA LYS A 208 -6.63 2.78 -1.83
C LYS A 208 -7.16 2.89 -0.40
N ALA A 209 -7.41 1.74 0.22
CA ALA A 209 -7.88 1.65 1.60
C ALA A 209 -6.72 1.57 2.61
N ASP A 210 -6.99 1.90 3.88
CA ASP A 210 -6.12 1.55 5.00
C ASP A 210 -6.35 0.12 5.52
N ARG A 211 -5.56 -0.27 6.53
CA ARG A 211 -5.63 -1.58 7.19
C ARG A 211 -6.95 -1.90 7.92
N PHE A 212 -7.89 -0.96 7.99
CA PHE A 212 -9.21 -1.10 8.58
C PHE A 212 -10.33 -0.98 7.54
N GLY A 213 -10.00 -0.76 6.27
CA GLY A 213 -10.94 -0.66 5.15
C GLY A 213 -11.38 0.76 4.80
N TYR A 214 -10.90 1.81 5.49
CA TYR A 214 -11.27 3.19 5.13
C TYR A 214 -10.57 3.61 3.84
N VAL A 215 -11.33 4.08 2.85
CA VAL A 215 -10.77 4.69 1.64
C VAL A 215 -9.98 5.95 2.02
N LYS A 216 -8.72 6.03 1.57
CA LYS A 216 -7.83 7.20 1.79
C LYS A 216 -7.54 7.98 0.51
N ARG A 217 -7.60 7.31 -0.64
CA ARG A 217 -7.53 7.91 -1.98
C ARG A 217 -8.41 7.10 -2.91
N ALA A 218 -8.99 7.74 -3.92
CA ALA A 218 -9.70 7.08 -4.99
C ALA A 218 -9.46 7.79 -6.33
N MET A 219 -9.68 7.05 -7.41
CA MET A 219 -9.61 7.49 -8.80
C MET A 219 -10.90 7.03 -9.48
N HIS A 220 -11.53 7.90 -10.26
CA HIS A 220 -12.74 7.63 -11.04
C HIS A 220 -12.38 7.64 -12.53
N GLY A 221 -12.52 6.49 -13.18
CA GLY A 221 -11.82 6.26 -14.45
C GLY A 221 -10.32 6.55 -14.29
N THR A 222 -9.74 7.42 -15.10
CA THR A 222 -8.34 7.87 -14.97
C THR A 222 -8.17 9.14 -14.11
N ARG A 223 -9.26 9.73 -13.59
CA ARG A 223 -9.23 11.01 -12.85
C ARG A 223 -9.11 10.78 -11.35
N MET A 224 -8.04 11.29 -10.74
CA MET A 224 -7.93 11.33 -9.26
C MET A 224 -9.08 12.14 -8.65
N LEU A 225 -9.71 11.59 -7.60
CA LEU A 225 -10.74 12.26 -6.81
C LEU A 225 -10.09 13.13 -5.72
N SER A 226 -10.70 14.28 -5.40
CA SER A 226 -10.23 15.13 -4.30
C SER A 226 -10.49 14.48 -2.93
N THR A 227 -9.82 14.95 -1.87
CA THR A 227 -10.11 14.48 -0.50
C THR A 227 -11.56 14.75 -0.11
N GLN A 228 -12.14 15.85 -0.59
CA GLN A 228 -13.56 16.17 -0.39
C GLN A 228 -14.45 15.18 -1.17
N ASP A 229 -14.21 14.95 -2.46
CA ASP A 229 -14.92 13.96 -3.28
C ASP A 229 -14.94 12.59 -2.59
N VAL A 230 -13.79 12.14 -2.06
CA VAL A 230 -13.64 10.86 -1.36
C VAL A 230 -14.43 10.85 -0.04
N SER A 231 -14.39 11.95 0.72
CA SER A 231 -15.12 12.08 1.97
C SER A 231 -16.63 12.10 1.78
N GLU A 232 -17.12 12.81 0.76
CA GLU A 232 -18.55 12.87 0.41
C GLU A 232 -19.04 11.56 -0.20
N MET A 233 -18.25 10.93 -1.08
CA MET A 233 -18.63 9.72 -1.79
C MET A 233 -18.60 8.46 -0.91
N TYR A 234 -17.67 8.36 0.04
CA TYR A 234 -17.51 7.17 0.90
C TYR A 234 -17.81 7.45 2.38
N GLY A 235 -17.32 8.55 2.95
CA GLY A 235 -17.54 8.93 4.35
C GLY A 235 -17.11 7.87 5.37
N ARG A 236 -18.08 7.06 5.85
CA ARG A 236 -17.86 5.94 6.79
C ARG A 236 -17.92 4.56 6.12
N GLU A 237 -18.06 4.51 4.81
CA GLU A 237 -18.10 3.26 4.05
C GLU A 237 -16.74 2.57 4.05
N LEU A 238 -16.75 1.29 4.43
CA LEU A 238 -15.56 0.44 4.48
C LEU A 238 -15.49 -0.48 3.27
N VAL A 239 -14.28 -0.61 2.73
CA VAL A 239 -13.92 -1.68 1.80
C VAL A 239 -14.01 -3.02 2.52
N ASP A 240 -15.05 -3.77 2.22
CA ASP A 240 -15.33 -5.08 2.80
C ASP A 240 -15.11 -6.15 1.72
N LEU A 241 -13.92 -6.73 1.67
CA LEU A 241 -13.52 -7.69 0.64
C LEU A 241 -14.36 -8.98 0.61
N ARG A 242 -15.21 -9.23 1.63
CA ARG A 242 -16.20 -10.32 1.62
C ARG A 242 -17.40 -10.02 0.68
N LYS A 243 -17.57 -8.75 0.29
CA LYS A 243 -18.60 -8.29 -0.65
C LYS A 243 -18.04 -8.23 -2.07
N GLU A 244 -17.65 -9.40 -2.58
CA GLU A 244 -17.06 -9.59 -3.92
C GLU A 244 -18.00 -9.14 -5.06
N ASN A 245 -19.31 -9.00 -4.78
CA ASN A 245 -20.27 -8.41 -5.71
C ASN A 245 -19.98 -6.94 -6.04
N ARG A 246 -19.27 -6.22 -5.15
CA ARG A 246 -18.86 -4.82 -5.31
C ARG A 246 -17.35 -4.64 -5.36
N TRP A 247 -16.65 -5.09 -4.32
CA TRP A 247 -15.22 -4.85 -4.16
C TRP A 247 -14.40 -5.95 -4.83
N VAL A 248 -13.39 -5.59 -5.61
CA VAL A 248 -12.41 -6.56 -6.17
C VAL A 248 -11.01 -6.13 -5.76
N PHE A 249 -10.30 -6.98 -5.03
CA PHE A 249 -8.93 -6.71 -4.61
C PHE A 249 -7.95 -7.10 -5.72
N LEU A 250 -7.06 -6.17 -6.10
CA LEU A 250 -6.04 -6.41 -7.13
C LEU A 250 -4.87 -7.19 -6.54
N ASN A 251 -5.11 -8.47 -6.24
CA ASN A 251 -4.14 -9.40 -5.65
C ASN A 251 -3.43 -10.27 -6.70
N THR A 252 -4.09 -10.57 -7.83
CA THR A 252 -3.46 -11.27 -8.95
C THR A 252 -2.58 -10.32 -9.76
N LEU A 253 -2.21 -10.73 -10.96
CA LEU A 253 -1.13 -10.17 -11.75
C LEU A 253 -1.77 -9.43 -12.93
N PHE A 254 -2.52 -10.19 -13.74
CA PHE A 254 -3.52 -9.71 -14.71
C PHE A 254 -4.49 -8.65 -14.16
N SER A 255 -4.65 -8.57 -12.83
CA SER A 255 -5.40 -7.53 -12.14
C SER A 255 -4.91 -6.11 -12.46
N VAL A 256 -3.67 -5.89 -12.89
CA VAL A 256 -3.19 -4.57 -13.34
C VAL A 256 -3.77 -4.25 -14.71
N SER A 257 -3.61 -5.14 -15.69
CA SER A 257 -4.21 -5.02 -17.04
C SER A 257 -5.72 -4.83 -17.00
N GLU A 258 -6.42 -5.66 -16.19
CA GLU A 258 -7.87 -5.58 -16.04
C GLU A 258 -8.30 -4.21 -15.48
N ALA A 259 -7.59 -3.71 -14.46
CA ALA A 259 -7.89 -2.44 -13.84
C ALA A 259 -7.57 -1.24 -14.74
N VAL A 260 -6.45 -1.24 -15.49
CA VAL A 260 -6.12 -0.19 -16.46
C VAL A 260 -7.20 -0.13 -17.55
N ALA A 261 -7.55 -1.28 -18.15
CA ALA A 261 -8.60 -1.36 -19.16
C ALA A 261 -9.97 -0.94 -18.61
N TYR A 262 -10.33 -1.38 -17.39
CA TYR A 262 -11.59 -0.99 -16.75
C TYR A 262 -11.66 0.49 -16.39
N MET A 263 -10.60 1.10 -15.86
CA MET A 263 -10.55 2.54 -15.58
C MET A 263 -10.67 3.38 -16.86
N GLN A 264 -10.06 2.97 -17.97
CA GLN A 264 -10.22 3.65 -19.25
C GLN A 264 -11.60 3.42 -19.87
N MET A 265 -12.20 2.24 -19.68
CA MET A 265 -13.59 1.97 -20.07
C MET A 265 -14.59 2.79 -19.26
N VAL A 266 -14.33 3.08 -17.97
CA VAL A 266 -15.16 4.00 -17.16
C VAL A 266 -15.19 5.39 -17.80
N VAL A 267 -14.03 5.94 -18.21
CA VAL A 267 -14.00 7.24 -18.92
C VAL A 267 -14.86 7.19 -20.19
N ARG A 268 -14.75 6.12 -21.00
CA ARG A 268 -15.57 5.93 -22.21
C ARG A 268 -17.06 5.74 -21.94
N TYR A 269 -17.42 5.24 -20.76
CA TYR A 269 -18.80 5.14 -20.29
C TYR A 269 -19.34 6.52 -19.90
N ASP A 270 -18.58 7.31 -19.14
CA ASP A 270 -18.94 8.66 -18.68
C ASP A 270 -19.05 9.65 -19.85
N GLU A 271 -18.22 9.47 -20.89
CA GLU A 271 -18.29 10.16 -22.18
C GLU A 271 -19.54 9.80 -23.01
N GLY A 272 -20.32 8.80 -22.60
CA GLY A 272 -21.50 8.31 -23.33
C GLY A 272 -21.17 7.51 -24.59
N ALA A 273 -19.91 7.08 -24.78
CA ALA A 273 -19.47 6.41 -25.99
C ALA A 273 -19.87 4.91 -26.07
N ILE A 274 -20.36 4.33 -24.98
CA ILE A 274 -20.76 2.92 -24.90
C ILE A 274 -22.29 2.78 -25.04
N SER A 275 -22.74 2.16 -26.13
CA SER A 275 -24.17 1.88 -26.34
C SER A 275 -24.71 0.87 -25.31
N ALA A 276 -25.92 1.13 -24.80
CA ALA A 276 -26.65 0.23 -23.92
C ALA A 276 -27.03 -1.12 -24.57
N GLU A 277 -26.93 -1.23 -25.90
CA GLU A 277 -27.08 -2.49 -26.64
C GLU A 277 -25.86 -3.42 -26.47
N ILE A 278 -24.69 -2.86 -26.19
CA ILE A 278 -23.41 -3.57 -26.06
C ILE A 278 -23.18 -4.02 -24.62
N CYS A 279 -23.53 -3.17 -23.66
CA CYS A 279 -23.30 -3.39 -22.24
C CYS A 279 -24.46 -2.81 -21.40
N PRO A 280 -24.89 -3.47 -20.32
CA PRO A 280 -25.75 -2.84 -19.32
C PRO A 280 -25.15 -1.51 -18.85
N PRO A 281 -25.98 -0.46 -18.63
CA PRO A 281 -25.52 0.85 -18.20
C PRO A 281 -25.22 0.89 -16.70
N ASP A 282 -24.26 0.05 -16.26
CA ASP A 282 -23.69 0.11 -14.93
C ASP A 282 -22.21 -0.32 -14.93
N TYR A 283 -21.43 0.23 -14.00
CA TYR A 283 -20.01 -0.09 -13.87
C TYR A 283 -19.76 -1.58 -13.55
N ARG A 284 -20.74 -2.30 -12.98
CA ARG A 284 -20.67 -3.75 -12.75
C ARG A 284 -20.77 -4.54 -14.07
N GLY A 285 -21.64 -4.12 -14.99
CA GLY A 285 -21.73 -4.64 -16.36
C GLY A 285 -20.44 -4.40 -17.12
N LEU A 286 -19.91 -3.19 -17.01
CA LEU A 286 -18.65 -2.79 -17.63
C LEU A 286 -17.46 -3.61 -17.13
N TYR A 287 -17.32 -3.79 -15.82
CA TYR A 287 -16.29 -4.67 -15.23
C TYR A 287 -16.44 -6.12 -15.73
N LYS A 288 -17.67 -6.66 -15.78
CA LYS A 288 -17.93 -8.00 -16.34
C LYS A 288 -17.55 -8.09 -17.81
N ALA A 289 -17.70 -7.02 -18.60
CA ALA A 289 -17.32 -7.01 -20.01
C ALA A 289 -15.80 -7.02 -20.19
N VAL A 290 -15.06 -6.21 -19.41
CA VAL A 290 -13.58 -6.20 -19.39
C VAL A 290 -13.03 -7.55 -18.92
N GLY A 291 -13.50 -8.06 -17.78
CA GLY A 291 -13.12 -9.38 -17.30
C GLY A 291 -13.45 -10.49 -18.32
N LYS A 292 -14.62 -10.45 -18.96
CA LYS A 292 -14.98 -11.39 -20.04
C LYS A 292 -14.11 -11.27 -21.29
N ALA A 293 -13.56 -10.09 -21.60
CA ALA A 293 -12.63 -9.88 -22.70
C ALA A 293 -11.22 -10.40 -22.36
N LEU A 294 -10.78 -10.25 -21.11
CA LEU A 294 -9.51 -10.79 -20.61
C LEU A 294 -9.56 -12.32 -20.46
N PHE A 295 -10.63 -12.87 -19.88
CA PHE A 295 -10.86 -14.32 -19.71
C PHE A 295 -11.44 -15.01 -20.97
N ARG A 296 -11.39 -14.42 -22.17
CA ARG A 296 -12.10 -14.93 -23.36
C ARG A 296 -11.45 -16.14 -24.02
N ALA A 297 -11.51 -17.28 -23.33
CA ALA A 297 -11.19 -18.66 -23.75
C ALA A 297 -9.77 -18.98 -24.24
N HIS A 298 -9.01 -18.01 -24.75
CA HIS A 298 -7.67 -18.24 -25.32
C HIS A 298 -6.58 -17.28 -24.84
N VAL A 299 -6.90 -16.14 -24.22
CA VAL A 299 -5.88 -15.12 -23.87
C VAL A 299 -4.78 -15.69 -22.98
N GLU A 300 -5.10 -16.40 -21.90
CA GLU A 300 -4.08 -17.00 -21.02
C GLU A 300 -3.21 -18.02 -21.78
N GLY A 301 -3.81 -18.85 -22.64
CA GLY A 301 -3.08 -19.86 -23.43
C GLY A 301 -2.24 -19.26 -24.56
N GLN A 302 -2.73 -18.23 -25.24
CA GLN A 302 -2.03 -17.47 -26.28
C GLN A 302 -0.87 -16.69 -25.68
N LEU A 303 -1.10 -15.98 -24.58
CA LEU A 303 -0.09 -15.26 -23.83
C LEU A 303 0.98 -16.24 -23.32
N LYS A 304 0.61 -17.32 -22.61
CA LYS A 304 1.55 -18.38 -22.18
C LYS A 304 2.31 -18.98 -23.36
N SER A 305 1.69 -19.18 -24.52
CA SER A 305 2.36 -19.67 -25.74
C SER A 305 3.37 -18.66 -26.31
N GLU A 306 3.01 -17.37 -26.35
CA GLU A 306 3.86 -16.27 -26.79
C GLU A 306 5.07 -16.10 -25.87
N ILE A 307 4.85 -16.10 -24.55
CA ILE A 307 5.89 -16.10 -23.52
C ILE A 307 6.80 -17.31 -23.66
N MET A 308 6.23 -18.52 -23.78
CA MET A 308 6.99 -19.72 -24.04
C MET A 308 7.79 -19.66 -25.35
N SER A 309 7.36 -18.87 -26.34
CA SER A 309 8.10 -18.74 -27.61
C SER A 309 9.35 -17.87 -27.49
N LYS A 310 9.34 -16.87 -26.58
CA LYS A 310 10.40 -15.86 -26.38
C LYS A 310 10.53 -15.46 -24.90
N PRO A 311 10.85 -16.39 -23.98
CA PRO A 311 10.82 -16.13 -22.54
C PRO A 311 11.76 -14.99 -22.12
N GLU A 312 12.85 -14.75 -22.85
CA GLU A 312 13.80 -13.66 -22.66
C GLU A 312 13.20 -12.25 -22.81
N LEU A 313 12.01 -12.09 -23.39
CA LEU A 313 11.29 -10.81 -23.45
C LEU A 313 10.37 -10.58 -22.24
N PHE A 314 10.04 -11.64 -21.49
CA PHE A 314 9.01 -11.64 -20.46
C PHE A 314 9.52 -12.01 -19.07
N VAL A 315 10.69 -12.64 -18.96
CA VAL A 315 11.29 -13.08 -17.70
C VAL A 315 12.50 -12.23 -17.34
N GLU A 316 12.56 -11.77 -16.10
CA GLU A 316 13.73 -11.12 -15.51
C GLU A 316 14.57 -12.18 -14.77
N PRO A 317 15.75 -12.57 -15.30
CA PRO A 317 16.52 -13.67 -14.73
C PRO A 317 17.28 -13.22 -13.47
N ASP A 318 17.20 -14.04 -12.42
CA ASP A 318 17.98 -13.89 -11.19
C ASP A 318 19.01 -15.03 -11.08
N PRO A 319 20.31 -14.77 -11.33
CA PRO A 319 21.35 -15.80 -11.25
C PRO A 319 21.61 -16.34 -9.85
N GLU A 320 21.27 -15.57 -8.80
CA GLU A 320 21.52 -15.98 -7.40
C GLU A 320 20.39 -16.84 -6.85
N LEU A 321 19.17 -16.74 -7.40
CA LEU A 321 18.00 -17.48 -6.91
C LEU A 321 18.14 -19.02 -7.02
N PRO A 322 18.61 -19.62 -8.15
CA PRO A 322 18.85 -21.06 -8.24
C PRO A 322 19.88 -21.55 -7.23
N LEU A 323 20.92 -20.75 -6.97
CA LEU A 323 21.96 -21.04 -5.98
C LEU A 323 21.42 -20.94 -4.55
N ALA A 324 20.62 -19.92 -4.24
CA ALA A 324 19.97 -19.77 -2.95
C ALA A 324 18.96 -20.90 -2.64
N LEU A 325 18.40 -21.58 -3.66
CA LEU A 325 17.63 -22.81 -3.47
C LEU A 325 18.56 -24.03 -3.26
N LEU A 326 19.68 -24.12 -4.00
CA LEU A 326 20.67 -25.18 -3.79
C LEU A 326 21.25 -25.14 -2.36
N ASP A 327 21.63 -23.95 -1.87
CA ASP A 327 22.09 -23.72 -0.49
C ASP A 327 21.08 -24.23 0.56
N GLN A 328 19.78 -24.03 0.33
CA GLN A 328 18.73 -24.53 1.22
C GLN A 328 18.64 -26.06 1.19
N LYS A 329 18.78 -26.67 0.01
CA LYS A 329 18.80 -28.13 -0.13
C LYS A 329 20.02 -28.74 0.56
N GLU A 330 21.21 -28.16 0.38
CA GLU A 330 22.44 -28.58 1.06
C GLU A 330 22.37 -28.35 2.58
N ALA A 331 21.68 -27.30 3.04
CA ALA A 331 21.31 -27.10 4.44
C ALA A 331 20.21 -28.05 4.96
N GLY A 332 19.88 -29.11 4.21
CA GLY A 332 18.96 -30.18 4.61
C GLY A 332 17.48 -29.79 4.60
N LYS A 333 17.09 -28.75 3.85
CA LYS A 333 15.68 -28.38 3.67
C LYS A 333 15.07 -29.19 2.53
N LYS A 334 13.88 -29.74 2.75
CA LYS A 334 13.07 -30.28 1.66
C LYS A 334 12.42 -29.14 0.89
N LEU A 335 12.59 -29.11 -0.42
CA LEU A 335 12.01 -28.05 -1.27
C LEU A 335 10.81 -28.59 -2.03
N LEU A 336 9.71 -27.82 -2.03
CA LEU A 336 8.50 -28.15 -2.75
C LEU A 336 8.18 -27.03 -3.74
N LEU A 337 7.90 -27.39 -5.00
CA LEU A 337 7.28 -26.48 -5.96
C LEU A 337 5.77 -26.73 -5.97
N ILE A 338 4.96 -25.69 -5.81
CA ILE A 338 3.50 -25.77 -5.74
C ILE A 338 2.93 -24.63 -6.59
N THR A 339 2.55 -24.91 -7.84
CA THR A 339 2.09 -23.90 -8.79
C THR A 339 0.75 -24.25 -9.40
N ASN A 340 0.00 -23.23 -9.84
CA ASN A 340 -1.24 -23.37 -10.63
C ASN A 340 -0.99 -23.49 -12.15
N SER A 341 0.25 -23.37 -12.60
CA SER A 341 0.63 -23.56 -14.00
C SER A 341 0.74 -25.04 -14.39
N ASP A 342 0.52 -25.35 -15.66
CA ASP A 342 0.62 -26.71 -16.20
C ASP A 342 2.08 -27.16 -16.39
N TYR A 343 2.29 -28.46 -16.54
CA TYR A 343 3.63 -29.03 -16.64
C TYR A 343 4.43 -28.56 -17.88
N HIS A 344 3.80 -28.33 -19.03
CA HIS A 344 4.53 -27.90 -20.22
C HIS A 344 5.00 -26.46 -20.08
N TYR A 345 4.18 -25.58 -19.51
CA TYR A 345 4.57 -24.22 -19.16
C TYR A 345 5.67 -24.22 -18.09
N THR A 346 5.45 -24.87 -16.94
CA THR A 346 6.43 -24.89 -15.85
C THR A 346 7.77 -25.49 -16.26
N ASP A 347 7.81 -26.61 -16.99
CA ASP A 347 9.07 -27.22 -17.41
C ASP A 347 9.88 -26.30 -18.32
N LYS A 348 9.23 -25.61 -19.25
CA LYS A 348 9.91 -24.70 -20.18
C LYS A 348 10.43 -23.45 -19.47
N MET A 349 9.59 -22.83 -18.64
CA MET A 349 9.93 -21.59 -17.94
C MET A 349 10.99 -21.82 -16.86
N MET A 350 10.88 -22.89 -16.07
CA MET A 350 11.91 -23.25 -15.09
C MET A 350 13.25 -23.62 -15.76
N LYS A 351 13.25 -24.32 -16.92
CA LYS A 351 14.49 -24.58 -17.69
C LYS A 351 15.17 -23.29 -18.15
N HIS A 352 14.42 -22.30 -18.62
CA HIS A 352 14.97 -21.00 -19.03
C HIS A 352 15.55 -20.20 -17.85
N SER A 353 14.85 -20.21 -16.71
CA SER A 353 15.20 -19.39 -15.55
C SER A 353 16.27 -20.02 -14.65
N PHE A 354 16.32 -21.35 -14.49
CA PHE A 354 17.18 -22.03 -13.52
C PHE A 354 18.39 -22.74 -14.13
N ASN A 355 18.19 -23.63 -15.10
CA ASN A 355 19.24 -24.60 -15.52
C ASN A 355 20.59 -23.95 -15.87
N ARG A 356 20.60 -22.79 -16.54
CA ARG A 356 21.84 -22.08 -16.95
C ARG A 356 22.67 -21.50 -15.79
N PHE A 357 22.15 -21.52 -14.57
CA PHE A 357 22.82 -21.03 -13.36
C PHE A 357 23.09 -22.15 -12.34
N LEU A 358 22.72 -23.40 -12.65
CA LEU A 358 22.97 -24.56 -11.80
C LEU A 358 24.27 -25.27 -12.20
N PRO A 359 25.04 -25.82 -11.24
CA PRO A 359 26.29 -26.53 -11.53
C PRO A 359 26.04 -27.95 -12.05
N ASN A 360 27.08 -28.58 -12.62
CA ASN A 360 27.16 -30.01 -12.89
C ASN A 360 25.98 -30.59 -13.73
N ASP A 361 25.57 -29.87 -14.78
CA ASP A 361 24.44 -30.22 -15.67
C ASP A 361 23.07 -30.41 -14.96
N MET A 362 22.95 -29.94 -13.71
CA MET A 362 21.76 -30.08 -12.88
C MET A 362 20.54 -29.33 -13.46
N GLY A 363 19.39 -29.99 -13.48
CA GLY A 363 18.13 -29.40 -13.90
C GLY A 363 17.36 -28.77 -12.74
N TRP A 364 16.44 -27.85 -13.06
CA TRP A 364 15.54 -27.24 -12.07
C TRP A 364 14.81 -28.26 -11.18
N ARG A 365 14.49 -29.44 -11.71
CA ARG A 365 13.83 -30.53 -10.99
C ARG A 365 14.67 -31.06 -9.83
N ASP A 366 15.99 -31.12 -9.99
CA ASP A 366 16.89 -31.71 -9.02
C ASP A 366 17.01 -30.87 -7.73
N LEU A 367 16.50 -29.62 -7.75
CA LEU A 367 16.30 -28.80 -6.55
C LEU A 367 15.14 -29.30 -5.68
N PHE A 368 14.05 -29.80 -6.26
CA PHE A 368 12.79 -30.03 -5.53
C PHE A 368 12.55 -31.50 -5.17
N ASP A 369 12.22 -31.78 -3.90
CA ASP A 369 11.81 -33.09 -3.41
C ASP A 369 10.39 -33.47 -3.88
N ILE A 370 9.52 -32.47 -4.05
CA ILE A 370 8.12 -32.64 -4.48
C ILE A 370 7.77 -31.51 -5.44
N VAL A 371 7.09 -31.85 -6.53
CA VAL A 371 6.52 -30.87 -7.47
C VAL A 371 5.03 -31.14 -7.62
N SER A 372 4.22 -30.14 -7.26
CA SER A 372 2.76 -30.16 -7.27
C SER A 372 2.25 -29.16 -8.31
N MET A 373 1.40 -29.65 -9.21
CA MET A 373 0.77 -28.90 -10.30
C MET A 373 -0.68 -29.39 -10.46
N PRO A 374 -1.62 -28.57 -10.94
CA PRO A 374 -2.96 -29.04 -11.26
C PRO A 374 -2.91 -30.13 -12.33
N TYR A 375 -3.63 -31.23 -12.09
CA TYR A 375 -3.73 -32.33 -13.03
C TYR A 375 -4.67 -31.95 -14.18
N LEU A 376 -4.14 -31.22 -15.16
CA LEU A 376 -4.87 -30.79 -16.35
C LEU A 376 -5.18 -32.00 -17.23
N SER A 377 -6.34 -32.62 -16.97
CA SER A 377 -6.81 -33.81 -17.67
C SER A 377 -6.99 -33.49 -19.16
N ALA A 378 -6.14 -34.07 -20.01
CA ALA A 378 -6.13 -33.87 -21.45
C ALA A 378 -7.29 -34.61 -22.15
N LEU A 379 -8.53 -34.32 -21.74
CA LEU A 379 -9.76 -35.05 -22.09
C LEU A 379 -10.79 -34.19 -22.84
N LEU A 380 -10.35 -33.11 -23.49
CA LEU A 380 -11.16 -32.29 -24.41
C LEU A 380 -10.55 -32.17 -25.82
N HIS A 381 -9.64 -33.07 -26.19
CA HIS A 381 -9.25 -33.34 -27.59
C HIS A 381 -9.53 -34.83 -27.86
N GLY A 382 -10.81 -35.15 -28.08
CA GLY A 382 -11.27 -36.55 -28.00
C GLY A 382 -12.62 -36.89 -28.65
N LYS A 383 -13.21 -36.00 -29.44
CA LYS A 383 -14.24 -36.28 -30.48
C LYS A 383 -14.55 -35.02 -31.27
#